data_AF-A0A6A5BY78-F1
#
_entry.id   AF-A0A6A5BY78-F1
#
_cell.length_a   1.000
_cell.length_b   1.000
_cell.length_c   1.000
_cell.angle_alpha   90.00
_cell.angle_beta   90.00
_cell.angle_gamma   90.00
#
_symmetry.space_group_name_H-M   'P 1'
#
loop_
_entity.id
_entity.type
_entity.pdbx_description
1 polymer ?
#
loop_
_entity_poly.entity_id
_entity_poly.type
_entity_poly.pdbx_seq_one_letter_code
_entity_poly.pdbx_strand_id
1 'polypeptide(L)'
;MQYIKSFDTKSLLSIIELKYNAYEQIQNSKAFVKVLHILLFLGNYMNRGKTKLEDAQGFHLNILPKLSDTKAQHNSKTYTLIHFLAETLKKDSNDLYNFEANLENYVCNPDIVNTSLETIQLNLKELETVKDYFLENRQLLLAGDEAKTEHDEVLCKNFSSFLAQCEESVSQVQKAFNKLQNSFTMACDFFHFNYDEVASQTNGSGSDQLLVIIRDFIIQFKKAKEDIEKEEKKNSQPSTPSRRGSVMMRVQSISEMKVEAPSSSTTMTSSPLSTSPTLTHHNDTIIRNYRNRRKHSLKSKSFSSFAELQADLGQQTATQSSPTSSTNTIPTESETMVDSNIRCRE
;
A
#
# COMPACT_ATOMS: atom_id res chain seq x y z
N MET A 1 14.58 -32.08 -31.68
CA MET A 1 14.75 -33.09 -30.61
C MET A 1 15.09 -32.48 -29.25
N GLN A 2 16.18 -31.71 -29.09
CA GLN A 2 16.52 -31.07 -27.81
C GLN A 2 15.38 -30.18 -27.28
N TYR A 3 14.83 -29.33 -28.15
CA TYR A 3 13.72 -28.46 -27.79
C TYR A 3 12.45 -29.23 -27.39
N ILE A 4 12.15 -30.35 -28.03
CA ILE A 4 11.01 -31.22 -27.66
C ILE A 4 11.12 -31.69 -26.20
N LYS A 5 12.36 -31.93 -25.72
CA LYS A 5 12.62 -32.36 -24.35
C LYS A 5 12.55 -31.22 -23.33
N SER A 6 12.87 -29.99 -23.75
CA SER A 6 12.89 -28.81 -22.88
C SER A 6 11.65 -27.92 -23.02
N PHE A 7 10.74 -28.24 -23.93
CA PHE A 7 9.52 -27.46 -24.16
C PHE A 7 8.59 -27.58 -22.96
N ASP A 8 8.47 -26.49 -22.20
CA ASP A 8 7.61 -26.41 -21.04
C ASP A 8 6.84 -25.10 -21.03
N THR A 9 5.56 -25.19 -21.41
CA THR A 9 4.59 -24.10 -21.31
C THR A 9 3.89 -24.08 -19.96
N LYS A 10 3.95 -25.17 -19.18
CA LYS A 10 3.19 -25.32 -17.93
C LYS A 10 3.75 -24.43 -16.83
N SER A 11 5.07 -24.38 -16.70
CA SER A 11 5.73 -23.51 -15.72
C SER A 11 5.36 -22.03 -15.96
N LEU A 12 5.45 -21.57 -17.21
CA LEU A 12 5.09 -20.21 -17.57
C LEU A 12 3.60 -19.92 -17.35
N LEU A 13 2.72 -20.86 -17.73
CA LEU A 13 1.27 -20.75 -17.49
C LEU A 13 0.96 -20.62 -15.99
N SER A 14 1.59 -21.43 -15.15
CA SER A 14 1.42 -21.38 -13.70
C SER A 14 1.80 -20.00 -13.13
N ILE A 15 2.92 -19.43 -13.57
CA ILE A 15 3.35 -18.09 -13.14
C ILE A 15 2.34 -17.01 -13.59
N ILE A 16 1.84 -17.11 -14.82
CA ILE A 16 0.82 -16.19 -15.35
C ILE A 16 -0.45 -16.25 -14.51
N GLU A 17 -0.94 -17.45 -14.18
CA GLU A 17 -2.15 -17.64 -13.36
C GLU A 17 -1.97 -17.11 -11.94
N LEU A 18 -0.80 -17.33 -11.33
CA LEU A 18 -0.45 -16.81 -10.02
C LEU A 18 -0.48 -15.27 -10.00
N LYS A 19 0.17 -14.61 -10.98
CA LYS A 19 0.13 -13.15 -11.10
C LYS A 19 -1.27 -12.61 -11.40
N TYR A 20 -2.02 -13.28 -12.26
CA TYR A 20 -3.40 -12.88 -12.59
C TYR A 20 -4.25 -12.88 -11.31
N ASN A 21 -4.16 -13.96 -10.54
CA ASN A 21 -4.83 -14.07 -9.26
C ASN A 21 -4.40 -12.98 -8.28
N ALA A 22 -3.11 -12.59 -8.26
CA ALA A 22 -2.67 -11.51 -7.39
C ALA A 22 -3.36 -10.17 -7.70
N TYR A 23 -3.45 -9.79 -8.99
CA TYR A 23 -4.17 -8.57 -9.39
C TYR A 23 -5.67 -8.64 -9.06
N GLU A 24 -6.33 -9.77 -9.32
CA GLU A 24 -7.73 -9.98 -8.97
C GLU A 24 -7.98 -9.87 -7.46
N GLN A 25 -7.10 -10.44 -6.63
CA GLN A 25 -7.29 -10.48 -5.17
C GLN A 25 -7.06 -9.11 -4.53
N ILE A 26 -6.07 -8.34 -4.98
CA ILE A 26 -5.88 -6.98 -4.46
C ILE A 26 -7.07 -6.08 -4.83
N GLN A 27 -7.60 -6.20 -6.06
CA GLN A 27 -8.69 -5.36 -6.55
C GLN A 27 -10.02 -5.70 -5.85
N ASN A 28 -10.28 -6.98 -5.63
CA ASN A 28 -11.54 -7.45 -5.06
C ASN A 28 -11.55 -7.52 -3.52
N SER A 29 -10.41 -7.26 -2.85
CA SER A 29 -10.31 -7.28 -1.39
C SER A 29 -11.04 -6.09 -0.76
N LYS A 30 -12.29 -6.33 -0.34
CA LYS A 30 -13.11 -5.34 0.39
C LYS A 30 -12.45 -4.87 1.68
N ALA A 31 -11.75 -5.77 2.37
CA ALA A 31 -11.02 -5.44 3.59
C ALA A 31 -9.88 -4.45 3.28
N PHE A 32 -9.07 -4.72 2.26
CA PHE A 32 -7.99 -3.81 1.85
C PHE A 32 -8.53 -2.44 1.42
N VAL A 33 -9.62 -2.40 0.63
CA VAL A 33 -10.27 -1.13 0.26
C VAL A 33 -10.76 -0.36 1.50
N LYS A 34 -11.31 -1.04 2.52
CA LYS A 34 -11.70 -0.40 3.78
C LYS A 34 -10.48 0.14 4.55
N VAL A 35 -9.35 -0.57 4.56
CA VAL A 35 -8.09 -0.08 5.13
C VAL A 35 -7.63 1.21 4.43
N LEU A 36 -7.69 1.26 3.10
CA LEU A 36 -7.35 2.48 2.34
C LEU A 36 -8.26 3.67 2.71
N HIS A 37 -9.56 3.44 2.92
CA HIS A 37 -10.46 4.50 3.39
C HIS A 37 -10.12 4.99 4.81
N ILE A 38 -9.75 4.09 5.71
CA ILE A 38 -9.31 4.47 7.06
C ILE A 38 -8.05 5.32 6.98
N LEU A 39 -7.08 4.95 6.13
CA LEU A 39 -5.89 5.74 5.89
C LEU A 39 -6.20 7.13 5.30
N LEU A 40 -7.16 7.22 4.37
CA LEU A 40 -7.61 8.50 3.84
C LEU A 40 -8.19 9.39 4.95
N PHE A 41 -9.03 8.81 5.81
CA PHE A 41 -9.59 9.50 6.96
C PHE A 41 -8.51 10.01 7.91
N LEU A 42 -7.56 9.15 8.30
CA LEU A 42 -6.45 9.52 9.18
C LEU A 42 -5.59 10.61 8.58
N GLY A 43 -5.28 10.52 7.28
CA GLY A 43 -4.55 11.54 6.54
C GLY A 43 -5.27 12.89 6.57
N ASN A 44 -6.57 12.91 6.29
CA ASN A 44 -7.38 14.13 6.37
C ASN A 44 -7.43 14.70 7.79
N TYR A 45 -7.57 13.85 8.81
CA TYR A 45 -7.57 14.28 10.20
C TYR A 45 -6.23 14.93 10.60
N MET A 46 -5.12 14.29 10.27
CA MET A 46 -3.77 14.77 10.61
C MET A 46 -3.34 16.00 9.80
N ASN A 47 -3.95 16.24 8.64
CA ASN A 47 -3.63 17.37 7.76
C ASN A 47 -4.61 18.55 7.88
N ARG A 48 -5.53 18.54 8.85
CA ARG A 48 -6.44 19.68 9.11
C ARG A 48 -5.66 20.98 9.28
N GLY A 49 -6.11 22.04 8.62
CA GLY A 49 -5.44 23.34 8.64
C GLY A 49 -4.28 23.47 7.66
N LYS A 50 -3.91 22.40 6.95
CA LYS A 50 -3.00 22.48 5.79
C LYS A 50 -3.86 22.59 4.53
N THR A 51 -4.14 23.81 4.07
CA THR A 51 -5.09 24.11 2.98
C THR A 51 -4.90 23.31 1.69
N LYS A 52 -3.67 22.85 1.40
CA LYS A 52 -3.37 22.01 0.21
C LYS A 52 -3.59 20.50 0.41
N LEU A 53 -3.72 20.04 1.65
CA LEU A 53 -3.73 18.64 2.05
C LEU A 53 -4.99 18.25 2.85
N GLU A 54 -5.80 19.22 3.26
CA GLU A 54 -7.10 18.98 3.90
C GLU A 54 -8.16 18.53 2.88
N ASP A 55 -9.14 17.75 3.35
CA ASP A 55 -10.27 17.22 2.57
C ASP A 55 -9.90 16.48 1.28
N ALA A 56 -8.79 15.74 1.31
CA ALA A 56 -8.40 14.86 0.22
C ALA A 56 -9.48 13.80 -0.04
N GLN A 57 -9.75 13.54 -1.31
CA GLN A 57 -10.72 12.52 -1.76
C GLN A 57 -10.04 11.18 -2.09
N GLY A 58 -8.71 11.12 -1.98
CA GLY A 58 -7.89 9.97 -2.30
C GLY A 58 -6.42 10.31 -2.16
N PHE A 59 -5.57 9.30 -2.30
CA PHE A 59 -4.12 9.42 -2.26
C PHE A 59 -3.48 8.42 -3.23
N HIS A 60 -2.24 8.67 -3.63
CA HIS A 60 -1.45 7.72 -4.42
C HIS A 60 -0.90 6.60 -3.52
N LEU A 61 -0.95 5.35 -3.98
CA LEU A 61 -0.51 4.20 -3.18
C LEU A 61 0.98 4.25 -2.77
N ASN A 62 1.79 5.07 -3.43
CA ASN A 62 3.19 5.31 -3.07
C ASN A 62 3.40 5.88 -1.65
N ILE A 63 2.33 6.30 -0.95
CA ILE A 63 2.40 6.69 0.46
C ILE A 63 2.40 5.50 1.41
N LEU A 64 1.89 4.33 1.01
CA LEU A 64 1.72 3.18 1.90
C LEU A 64 3.06 2.74 2.54
N PRO A 65 4.18 2.65 1.78
CA PRO A 65 5.46 2.30 2.37
C PRO A 65 6.04 3.37 3.31
N LYS A 66 5.49 4.59 3.31
CA LYS A 66 5.96 5.74 4.11
C LYS A 66 5.21 5.90 5.43
N LEU A 67 4.20 5.05 5.69
CA LEU A 67 3.42 5.11 6.93
C LEU A 67 4.29 4.82 8.18
N SER A 68 5.40 4.09 8.01
CA SER A 68 6.41 3.87 9.05
C SER A 68 7.18 5.14 9.45
N ASP A 69 7.20 6.17 8.61
CA ASP A 69 8.03 7.37 8.82
C ASP A 69 7.35 8.35 9.78
N THR A 70 6.02 8.27 9.89
CA THR A 70 5.24 9.11 10.81
C THR A 70 5.25 8.48 12.20
N LYS A 71 5.97 9.08 13.14
CA LYS A 71 6.14 8.58 14.52
C LYS A 71 5.25 9.30 15.52
N ALA A 72 4.85 8.60 16.58
CA ALA A 72 4.16 9.22 17.71
C ALA A 72 5.10 10.15 18.49
N GLN A 73 4.54 11.21 19.09
CA GLN A 73 5.30 12.21 19.84
C GLN A 73 5.71 11.75 21.26
N HIS A 74 5.11 10.69 21.82
CA HIS A 74 5.30 10.32 23.23
C HIS A 74 5.72 8.84 23.45
N ASN A 75 6.73 8.66 24.31
CA ASN A 75 7.26 7.45 24.99
C ASN A 75 7.58 6.13 24.27
N SER A 76 7.22 5.91 23.00
CA SER A 76 7.77 4.78 22.22
C SER A 76 8.43 5.31 20.96
N LYS A 77 9.78 5.35 20.95
CA LYS A 77 10.60 5.77 19.78
C LYS A 77 10.30 4.94 18.52
N THR A 78 9.58 3.82 18.66
CA THR A 78 9.28 2.84 17.62
C THR A 78 7.81 2.86 17.17
N TYR A 79 6.90 3.55 17.86
CA TYR A 79 5.48 3.57 17.50
C TYR A 79 5.21 4.56 16.37
N THR A 80 4.56 4.07 15.31
CA THR A 80 4.34 4.80 14.05
C THR A 80 2.87 4.79 13.63
N LEU A 81 2.53 5.52 12.57
CA LEU A 81 1.16 5.54 12.03
C LEU A 81 0.68 4.15 11.60
N ILE A 82 1.57 3.25 11.16
CA ILE A 82 1.17 1.88 10.83
C ILE A 82 0.85 1.04 12.08
N HIS A 83 1.51 1.30 13.22
CA HIS A 83 1.14 0.68 14.50
C HIS A 83 -0.23 1.19 14.96
N PHE A 84 -0.44 2.50 14.85
CA PHE A 84 -1.76 3.10 15.14
C PHE A 84 -2.87 2.51 14.28
N LEU A 85 -2.61 2.33 12.97
CA LEU A 85 -3.54 1.64 12.08
C LEU A 85 -3.83 0.23 12.59
N ALA A 86 -2.81 -0.59 12.87
CA ALA A 86 -2.99 -1.97 13.34
C ALA A 86 -3.83 -2.05 14.62
N GLU A 87 -3.57 -1.19 15.63
CA GLU A 87 -4.40 -1.14 16.84
C GLU A 87 -5.83 -0.69 16.56
N THR A 88 -6.02 0.27 15.65
CA THR A 88 -7.36 0.73 15.24
C THR A 88 -8.13 -0.41 14.58
N LEU A 89 -7.50 -1.17 13.67
CA LEU A 89 -8.15 -2.30 12.99
C LEU A 89 -8.45 -3.45 13.96
N LYS A 90 -7.58 -3.69 14.96
CA LYS A 90 -7.78 -4.70 16.01
C LYS A 90 -9.08 -4.46 16.81
N LYS A 91 -9.50 -3.20 16.96
CA LYS A 91 -10.72 -2.80 17.67
C LYS A 91 -11.99 -2.86 16.81
N ASP A 92 -11.87 -2.83 15.48
CA ASP A 92 -13.02 -2.78 14.55
C ASP A 92 -13.57 -4.18 14.24
N SER A 93 -12.81 -5.02 13.54
CA SER A 93 -13.22 -6.40 13.25
C SER A 93 -12.03 -7.33 12.98
N ASN A 94 -12.20 -8.62 13.29
CA ASN A 94 -11.14 -9.62 13.08
C ASN A 94 -10.80 -9.80 11.59
N ASP A 95 -11.78 -9.72 10.70
CA ASP A 95 -11.56 -9.84 9.25
C ASP A 95 -10.74 -8.67 8.71
N LEU A 96 -10.98 -7.45 9.24
CA LEU A 96 -10.24 -6.27 8.85
C LEU A 96 -8.84 -6.23 9.47
N TYR A 97 -8.67 -6.73 10.70
CA TYR A 97 -7.37 -6.84 11.35
C TYR A 97 -6.44 -7.88 10.71
N ASN A 98 -7.02 -8.90 10.04
CA ASN A 98 -6.27 -9.97 9.37
C ASN A 98 -6.34 -9.88 7.83
N PHE A 99 -6.65 -8.71 7.29
CA PHE A 99 -6.72 -8.50 5.84
C PHE A 99 -5.39 -8.85 5.15
N GLU A 100 -4.27 -8.68 5.86
CA GLU A 100 -2.95 -8.83 5.32
C GLU A 100 -2.62 -10.30 5.04
N ALA A 101 -3.10 -11.22 5.88
CA ALA A 101 -2.90 -12.66 5.70
C ALA A 101 -3.59 -13.16 4.42
N ASN A 102 -4.74 -12.57 4.08
CA ASN A 102 -5.46 -12.90 2.86
C ASN A 102 -4.72 -12.43 1.61
N LEU A 103 -3.98 -11.32 1.67
CA LEU A 103 -3.23 -10.79 0.54
C LEU A 103 -1.80 -11.32 0.44
N GLU A 104 -1.19 -11.69 1.56
CA GLU A 104 0.20 -12.13 1.64
C GLU A 104 0.51 -13.28 0.69
N ASN A 105 -0.36 -14.30 0.63
CA ASN A 105 -0.18 -15.46 -0.24
C ASN A 105 -0.10 -15.09 -1.73
N TYR A 106 -0.65 -13.94 -2.12
CA TYR A 106 -0.68 -13.47 -3.49
C TYR A 106 0.42 -12.45 -3.80
N VAL A 107 0.78 -11.57 -2.86
CA VAL A 107 1.78 -10.50 -3.12
C VAL A 107 3.19 -10.87 -2.67
N CYS A 108 3.35 -11.85 -1.80
CA CYS A 108 4.66 -12.30 -1.28
C CYS A 108 5.16 -13.60 -1.91
N ASN A 109 4.41 -14.21 -2.85
CA ASN A 109 4.83 -15.45 -3.51
C ASN A 109 6.14 -15.20 -4.31
N PRO A 110 7.21 -15.98 -4.09
CA PRO A 110 8.49 -15.81 -4.78
C PRO A 110 8.38 -15.83 -6.31
N ASP A 111 7.53 -16.69 -6.88
CA ASP A 111 7.37 -16.81 -8.33
C ASP A 111 6.75 -15.54 -8.94
N ILE A 112 5.89 -14.87 -8.16
CA ILE A 112 5.28 -13.58 -8.51
C ILE A 112 6.29 -12.44 -8.36
N VAL A 113 7.05 -12.43 -7.27
CA VAL A 113 8.01 -11.35 -6.95
C VAL A 113 9.22 -11.38 -7.88
N ASN A 114 9.70 -12.56 -8.24
CA ASN A 114 10.95 -12.73 -9.00
C ASN A 114 10.78 -12.73 -10.51
N THR A 115 9.55 -12.93 -11.01
CA THR A 115 9.27 -12.91 -12.44
C THR A 115 8.53 -11.64 -12.79
N SER A 116 9.00 -10.84 -13.74
CA SER A 116 8.29 -9.62 -14.15
C SER A 116 7.30 -9.85 -15.30
N LEU A 117 6.37 -8.93 -15.52
CA LEU A 117 5.48 -8.99 -16.70
C LEU A 117 6.27 -8.95 -18.01
N GLU A 118 7.36 -8.19 -18.07
CA GLU A 118 8.27 -8.11 -19.23
C GLU A 118 9.00 -9.44 -19.44
N THR A 119 9.49 -10.08 -18.36
CA THR A 119 10.12 -11.41 -18.44
C THR A 119 9.15 -12.46 -18.95
N ILE A 120 7.89 -12.44 -18.49
CA ILE A 120 6.84 -13.33 -18.99
C ILE A 120 6.60 -13.09 -20.49
N GLN A 121 6.53 -11.83 -20.91
CA GLN A 121 6.35 -11.46 -22.31
C GLN A 121 7.51 -11.95 -23.18
N LEU A 122 8.75 -11.82 -22.71
CA LEU A 122 9.94 -12.30 -23.41
C LEU A 122 9.93 -13.82 -23.56
N ASN A 123 9.66 -14.55 -22.48
CA ASN A 123 9.58 -16.01 -22.51
C ASN A 123 8.47 -16.51 -23.45
N LEU A 124 7.31 -15.84 -23.45
CA LEU A 124 6.22 -16.15 -24.35
C LEU A 124 6.61 -15.91 -25.81
N LYS A 125 7.27 -14.78 -26.10
CA LYS A 125 7.75 -14.47 -27.46
C LYS A 125 8.79 -15.49 -27.95
N GLU A 126 9.64 -15.99 -27.07
CA GLU A 126 10.57 -17.07 -27.41
C GLU A 126 9.81 -18.36 -27.79
N LEU A 127 8.81 -18.76 -27.00
CA LEU A 127 7.96 -19.91 -27.31
C LEU A 127 7.22 -19.74 -28.63
N GLU A 128 6.68 -18.55 -28.91
CA GLU A 128 6.01 -18.22 -30.17
C GLU A 128 6.98 -18.33 -31.36
N THR A 129 8.18 -17.76 -31.23
CA THR A 129 9.22 -17.80 -32.27
C THR A 129 9.59 -19.24 -32.63
N VAL A 130 9.74 -20.11 -31.62
CA VAL A 130 10.08 -21.51 -31.86
C VAL A 130 8.90 -22.28 -32.45
N LYS A 131 7.68 -22.02 -31.98
CA LYS A 131 6.45 -22.59 -32.56
C LYS A 131 6.34 -22.20 -34.05
N ASP A 132 6.53 -20.94 -34.39
CA ASP A 132 6.47 -20.44 -35.78
C ASP A 132 7.57 -21.08 -36.63
N TYR A 133 8.81 -21.16 -36.13
CA TYR A 133 9.91 -21.84 -36.81
C TYR A 133 9.57 -23.29 -37.16
N PHE A 134 8.98 -24.04 -36.23
CA PHE A 134 8.60 -25.42 -36.50
C PHE A 134 7.46 -25.56 -37.50
N LEU A 135 6.51 -24.62 -37.51
CA LEU A 135 5.41 -24.63 -38.47
C LEU A 135 5.91 -24.32 -39.89
N GLU A 136 6.78 -23.32 -40.04
CA GLU A 136 7.39 -22.95 -41.32
C GLU A 136 8.25 -24.08 -41.90
N ASN A 137 9.02 -24.75 -41.04
CA ASN A 137 9.91 -25.84 -41.45
C ASN A 137 9.23 -27.21 -41.41
N ARG A 138 7.91 -27.28 -41.18
CA ARG A 138 7.19 -28.55 -40.99
C ARG A 138 7.40 -29.54 -42.13
N GLN A 139 7.39 -29.07 -43.38
CA GLN A 139 7.60 -29.96 -44.54
C GLN A 139 9.03 -30.51 -44.57
N LEU A 140 10.04 -29.67 -44.30
CA LEU A 140 11.44 -30.09 -44.23
C LEU A 140 11.68 -31.06 -43.06
N LEU A 141 11.01 -30.83 -41.93
CA LEU A 141 11.13 -31.63 -40.72
C LEU A 141 10.40 -32.99 -40.82
N LEU A 142 9.42 -33.11 -41.72
CA LEU A 142 8.63 -34.33 -41.97
C LEU A 142 9.02 -35.05 -43.26
N ALA A 143 9.82 -34.41 -44.14
CA ALA A 143 10.40 -35.04 -45.31
C ALA A 143 11.63 -35.84 -44.89
N GLY A 144 11.44 -37.14 -44.59
CA GLY A 144 12.55 -38.09 -44.51
C GLY A 144 13.15 -38.39 -45.89
N ASP A 145 14.39 -38.89 -45.91
CA ASP A 145 15.04 -39.40 -47.13
C ASP A 145 14.14 -40.43 -47.85
N GLU A 146 14.32 -40.59 -49.16
CA GLU A 146 13.46 -41.40 -50.05
C GLU A 146 13.29 -42.89 -49.62
N ALA A 147 14.07 -43.37 -48.66
CA ALA A 147 13.95 -44.69 -48.03
C ALA A 147 13.37 -44.58 -46.60
N LYS A 148 12.05 -44.41 -46.46
CA LYS A 148 11.38 -44.38 -45.16
C LYS A 148 11.48 -45.74 -44.47
N THR A 149 12.18 -45.78 -43.35
CA THR A 149 12.14 -46.92 -42.43
C THR A 149 10.92 -46.82 -41.51
N GLU A 150 10.52 -47.93 -40.89
CA GLU A 150 9.46 -47.94 -39.85
C GLU A 150 9.76 -46.94 -38.71
N HIS A 151 11.06 -46.74 -38.41
CA HIS A 151 11.53 -45.78 -37.42
C HIS A 151 11.27 -44.32 -37.83
N ASP A 152 11.36 -43.99 -39.13
CA ASP A 152 11.12 -42.64 -39.64
C ASP A 152 9.64 -42.26 -39.60
N GLU A 153 8.74 -43.23 -39.84
CA GLU A 153 7.30 -43.01 -39.72
C GLU A 153 6.87 -42.73 -38.27
N VAL A 154 7.42 -43.47 -37.31
CA VAL A 154 7.18 -43.24 -35.87
C VAL A 154 7.68 -41.85 -35.46
N LEU A 155 8.85 -41.44 -35.93
CA LEU A 155 9.41 -40.11 -35.66
C LEU A 155 8.51 -39.00 -36.23
N CYS A 156 8.05 -39.14 -37.48
CA CYS A 156 7.16 -38.17 -38.12
C CYS A 156 5.82 -38.03 -37.39
N LYS A 157 5.25 -39.16 -36.94
CA LYS A 157 4.01 -39.17 -36.16
C LYS A 157 4.20 -38.49 -34.80
N ASN A 158 5.29 -38.81 -34.08
CA ASN A 158 5.61 -38.19 -32.80
C ASN A 158 5.84 -36.68 -32.95
N PHE A 159 6.55 -36.26 -34.00
CA PHE A 159 6.79 -34.84 -34.27
C PHE A 159 5.48 -34.11 -34.60
N SER A 160 4.62 -34.69 -35.43
CA SER A 160 3.32 -34.10 -35.77
C SER A 160 2.42 -33.93 -34.55
N SER A 161 2.38 -34.94 -33.66
CA SER A 161 1.67 -34.86 -32.38
C SER A 161 2.25 -33.78 -31.47
N PHE A 162 3.58 -33.67 -31.40
CA PHE A 162 4.26 -32.62 -30.64
C PHE A 162 3.93 -31.23 -31.19
N LEU A 163 3.91 -31.03 -32.51
CA LEU A 163 3.59 -29.74 -33.11
C LEU A 163 2.17 -29.29 -32.77
N ALA A 164 1.20 -30.19 -32.86
CA ALA A 164 -0.18 -29.89 -32.47
C ALA A 164 -0.25 -29.48 -30.99
N GLN A 165 0.43 -30.20 -30.10
CA GLN A 165 0.50 -29.87 -28.68
C GLN A 165 1.22 -28.54 -28.42
N CYS A 166 2.31 -28.27 -29.16
CA CYS A 166 3.06 -27.02 -29.07
C CYS A 166 2.19 -25.83 -29.46
N GLU A 167 1.50 -25.92 -30.60
CA GLU A 167 0.60 -24.87 -31.09
C GLU A 167 -0.55 -24.61 -30.10
N GLU A 168 -1.20 -25.66 -29.61
CA GLU A 168 -2.28 -25.54 -28.65
C GLU A 168 -1.79 -24.91 -27.34
N SER A 169 -0.70 -25.43 -26.77
CA SER A 169 -0.21 -24.96 -25.47
C SER A 169 0.34 -23.54 -25.51
N VAL A 170 1.06 -23.14 -26.57
CA VAL A 170 1.47 -21.73 -26.76
C VAL A 170 0.25 -20.83 -26.91
N SER A 171 -0.78 -21.26 -27.65
CA SER A 171 -2.04 -20.50 -27.76
C SER A 171 -2.74 -20.32 -26.40
N GLN A 172 -2.72 -21.35 -25.55
CA GLN A 172 -3.26 -21.27 -24.19
C GLN A 172 -2.48 -20.27 -23.33
N VAL A 173 -1.14 -20.31 -23.35
CA VAL A 173 -0.28 -19.36 -22.62
C VAL A 173 -0.52 -17.94 -23.12
N GLN A 174 -0.62 -17.71 -24.43
CA GLN A 174 -0.91 -16.38 -24.99
C GLN A 174 -2.25 -15.84 -24.52
N LYS A 175 -3.30 -16.67 -24.51
CA LYS A 175 -4.62 -16.27 -24.00
C LYS A 175 -4.57 -15.93 -22.51
N ALA A 176 -3.85 -16.72 -21.71
CA ALA A 176 -3.67 -16.46 -20.28
C ALA A 176 -2.89 -15.16 -20.04
N PHE A 177 -1.84 -14.91 -20.81
CA PHE A 177 -1.05 -13.69 -20.72
C PHE A 177 -1.85 -12.44 -21.09
N ASN A 178 -2.67 -12.49 -22.14
CA ASN A 178 -3.57 -11.38 -22.49
C ASN A 178 -4.58 -11.09 -21.37
N LYS A 179 -5.10 -12.12 -20.70
CA LYS A 179 -5.97 -11.94 -19.52
C LYS A 179 -5.22 -11.28 -18.36
N LEU A 180 -3.98 -11.70 -18.11
CA LEU A 180 -3.11 -11.09 -17.10
C LEU A 180 -2.85 -9.60 -17.39
N GLN A 181 -2.51 -9.24 -18.63
CA GLN A 181 -2.31 -7.83 -19.01
C GLN A 181 -3.57 -6.98 -18.81
N ASN A 182 -4.74 -7.53 -19.15
CA ASN A 182 -6.01 -6.85 -18.91
C ASN A 182 -6.28 -6.67 -17.41
N SER A 183 -6.07 -7.70 -16.59
CA SER A 183 -6.24 -7.60 -15.13
C SER A 183 -5.28 -6.60 -14.51
N PHE A 184 -4.01 -6.57 -14.94
CA PHE A 184 -3.05 -5.53 -14.54
C PHE A 184 -3.56 -4.12 -14.87
N THR A 185 -4.03 -3.90 -16.11
CA THR A 185 -4.57 -2.60 -16.55
C THR A 185 -5.78 -2.19 -15.70
N MET A 186 -6.72 -3.11 -15.46
CA MET A 186 -7.88 -2.86 -14.61
C MET A 186 -7.50 -2.53 -13.17
N ALA A 187 -6.49 -3.21 -12.60
CA ALA A 187 -5.98 -2.92 -11.28
C ALA A 187 -5.33 -1.52 -11.22
N CYS A 188 -4.56 -1.15 -12.24
CA CYS A 188 -4.00 0.20 -12.35
C CYS A 188 -5.09 1.27 -12.39
N ASP A 189 -6.12 1.09 -13.21
CA ASP A 189 -7.25 2.02 -13.29
C ASP A 189 -8.00 2.12 -11.96
N PHE A 190 -8.28 0.98 -11.32
CA PHE A 190 -8.99 0.92 -10.04
C PHE A 190 -8.25 1.71 -8.95
N PHE A 191 -6.94 1.50 -8.81
CA PHE A 191 -6.12 2.19 -7.81
C PHE A 191 -5.57 3.54 -8.26
N HIS A 192 -5.91 4.00 -9.47
CA HIS A 192 -5.36 5.22 -10.09
C HIS A 192 -3.82 5.21 -10.09
N PHE A 193 -3.25 4.04 -10.36
CA PHE A 193 -1.82 3.82 -10.40
C PHE A 193 -1.27 4.17 -11.78
N ASN A 194 -0.46 5.23 -11.86
CA ASN A 194 0.14 5.69 -13.10
C ASN A 194 1.41 4.87 -13.41
N TYR A 195 1.24 3.78 -14.15
CA TYR A 195 2.34 2.91 -14.57
C TYR A 195 3.44 3.68 -15.31
N ASP A 196 3.09 4.55 -16.26
CA ASP A 196 4.06 5.25 -17.10
C ASP A 196 4.97 6.17 -16.28
N GLU A 197 4.39 6.89 -15.33
CA GLU A 197 5.13 7.76 -14.42
C GLU A 197 6.12 6.97 -13.55
N VAL A 198 5.68 5.81 -13.06
CA VAL A 198 6.53 4.95 -12.23
C VAL A 198 7.61 4.27 -13.07
N ALA A 199 7.27 3.75 -14.25
CA ALA A 199 8.20 3.12 -15.17
C ALA A 199 9.34 4.08 -15.58
N SER A 200 9.04 5.37 -15.71
CA SER A 200 10.05 6.41 -16.00
C SER A 200 11.07 6.59 -14.87
N GLN A 201 10.69 6.27 -13.62
CA GLN A 201 11.55 6.40 -12.44
C GLN A 201 12.30 5.10 -12.12
N THR A 202 11.81 3.95 -12.60
CA THR A 202 12.33 2.61 -12.25
C THR A 202 13.02 1.89 -13.41
N ASN A 203 13.52 2.62 -14.42
CA ASN A 203 14.17 2.06 -15.61
C ASN A 203 13.32 0.99 -16.33
N GLY A 204 11.99 1.20 -16.41
CA GLY A 204 11.09 0.32 -17.15
C GLY A 204 10.46 -0.83 -16.36
N SER A 205 10.75 -0.99 -15.06
CA SER A 205 10.09 -1.99 -14.19
C SER A 205 8.90 -1.37 -13.44
N GLY A 206 7.96 -0.77 -14.17
CA GLY A 206 6.81 -0.11 -13.55
C GLY A 206 5.67 -1.07 -13.20
N SER A 207 5.63 -2.25 -13.84
CA SER A 207 4.42 -3.03 -14.01
C SER A 207 4.15 -3.85 -12.76
N ASP A 208 5.21 -4.37 -12.15
CA ASP A 208 5.14 -5.02 -10.86
C ASP A 208 5.19 -4.05 -9.67
N GLN A 209 5.45 -2.75 -9.90
CA GLN A 209 5.61 -1.79 -8.80
C GLN A 209 4.32 -1.63 -7.98
N LEU A 210 3.14 -1.83 -8.60
CA LEU A 210 1.87 -1.88 -7.88
C LEU A 210 1.87 -3.01 -6.84
N LEU A 211 2.24 -4.23 -7.25
CA LEU A 211 2.34 -5.39 -6.35
C LEU A 211 3.44 -5.18 -5.30
N VAL A 212 4.58 -4.59 -5.68
CA VAL A 212 5.68 -4.28 -4.75
C VAL A 212 5.23 -3.32 -3.65
N ILE A 213 4.53 -2.23 -3.99
CA ILE A 213 4.02 -1.27 -3.00
C ILE A 213 3.07 -1.94 -2.02
N ILE A 214 2.15 -2.79 -2.52
CA ILE A 214 1.19 -3.50 -1.68
C ILE A 214 1.91 -4.53 -0.81
N ARG A 215 2.84 -5.30 -1.38
CA ARG A 215 3.69 -6.25 -0.64
C ARG A 215 4.43 -5.56 0.50
N ASP A 216 5.10 -4.45 0.23
CA ASP A 216 5.86 -3.71 1.24
C ASP A 216 4.95 -3.21 2.37
N PHE A 217 3.77 -2.70 2.02
CA PHE A 217 2.76 -2.32 3.00
C PHE A 217 2.31 -3.50 3.87
N ILE A 218 2.03 -4.66 3.26
CA ILE A 218 1.64 -5.89 3.95
C ILE A 218 2.73 -6.35 4.93
N ILE A 219 3.99 -6.35 4.50
CA ILE A 219 5.14 -6.72 5.34
C ILE A 219 5.27 -5.75 6.52
N GLN A 220 5.18 -4.44 6.27
CA GLN A 220 5.27 -3.45 7.34
C GLN A 220 4.09 -3.56 8.32
N PHE A 221 2.87 -3.85 7.82
CA PHE A 221 1.70 -4.02 8.66
C PHE A 221 1.81 -5.26 9.55
N LYS A 222 2.26 -6.39 9.01
CA LYS A 222 2.53 -7.61 9.79
C LYS A 222 3.55 -7.35 10.90
N LYS A 223 4.64 -6.66 10.55
CA LYS A 223 5.66 -6.29 11.54
C LYS A 223 5.08 -5.43 12.67
N ALA A 224 4.24 -4.45 12.33
CA ALA A 224 3.57 -3.63 13.33
C ALA A 224 2.65 -4.45 14.25
N LYS A 225 1.91 -5.44 13.72
CA LYS A 225 1.11 -6.38 14.53
C LYS A 225 1.96 -7.16 15.51
N GLU A 226 3.07 -7.74 15.04
CA GLU A 226 3.99 -8.48 15.90
C GLU A 226 4.60 -7.61 17.01
N ASP A 227 4.95 -6.36 16.69
CA ASP A 227 5.54 -5.43 17.64
C ASP A 227 4.54 -5.03 18.72
N ILE A 228 3.26 -4.80 18.37
CA ILE A 228 2.17 -4.57 19.33
C ILE A 228 1.99 -5.79 20.25
N GLU A 229 1.94 -7.00 19.70
CA GLU A 229 1.78 -8.23 20.50
C GLU A 229 2.96 -8.47 21.45
N LYS A 230 4.19 -8.14 21.02
CA LYS A 230 5.38 -8.23 21.88
C LYS A 230 5.31 -7.24 23.04
N GLU A 231 4.86 -6.00 22.78
CA GLU A 231 4.67 -4.98 23.83
C GLU A 231 3.57 -5.37 24.82
N GLU A 232 2.42 -5.89 24.34
CA GLU A 232 1.33 -6.38 25.20
C GLU A 232 1.78 -7.53 26.11
N LYS A 233 2.54 -8.49 25.57
CA LYS A 233 3.11 -9.61 26.36
C LYS A 233 4.11 -9.13 27.41
N LYS A 234 4.93 -8.12 27.08
CA LYS A 234 5.88 -7.51 28.02
C LYS A 234 5.17 -6.77 29.16
N ASN A 235 4.07 -6.09 28.86
CA ASN A 235 3.29 -5.34 29.85
C ASN A 235 2.40 -6.25 30.72
N SER A 236 2.05 -7.45 30.24
CA SER A 236 1.21 -8.43 30.97
C SER A 236 2.00 -9.35 31.92
N GLN A 237 3.33 -9.33 31.88
CA GLN A 237 4.16 -10.06 32.84
C GLN A 237 4.27 -9.27 34.16
N PRO A 238 4.02 -9.88 35.34
CA PRO A 238 4.27 -9.22 36.61
C PRO A 238 5.77 -8.91 36.70
N SER A 239 6.11 -7.64 36.96
CA SER A 239 7.48 -7.23 37.21
C SER A 239 8.07 -8.10 38.32
N THR A 240 8.99 -9.00 38.00
CA THR A 240 9.82 -9.64 39.01
C THR A 240 10.56 -8.50 39.75
N PRO A 241 10.60 -8.48 41.09
CA PRO A 241 11.33 -7.46 41.80
C PRO A 241 12.81 -7.61 41.42
N SER A 242 13.29 -6.68 40.61
CA SER A 242 14.70 -6.57 40.27
C SER A 242 15.49 -6.53 41.57
N ARG A 243 16.53 -7.37 41.66
CA ARG A 243 17.60 -7.33 42.68
C ARG A 243 18.29 -5.95 42.65
N ARG A 244 17.63 -4.94 43.18
CA ARG A 244 18.19 -3.64 43.60
C ARG A 244 17.68 -3.31 45.00
N GLY A 245 17.77 -4.30 45.88
CA GLY A 245 17.57 -4.17 47.32
C GLY A 245 18.85 -4.58 48.04
N SER A 246 19.95 -3.86 47.85
CA SER A 246 21.18 -4.09 48.63
C SER A 246 22.11 -2.86 48.69
N VAL A 247 21.60 -1.64 48.89
CA VAL A 247 22.42 -0.54 49.47
C VAL A 247 21.53 0.48 50.19
N MET A 248 20.92 0.11 51.32
CA MET A 248 20.53 1.11 52.34
C MET A 248 20.31 0.44 53.71
N MET A 249 21.39 -0.05 54.32
CA MET A 249 21.46 -0.32 55.76
C MET A 249 22.90 -0.03 56.23
N ARG A 250 23.04 0.79 57.28
CA ARG A 250 24.23 1.53 57.77
C ARG A 250 24.53 2.78 56.92
N VAL A 251 24.46 4.00 57.44
CA VAL A 251 24.93 4.47 58.76
C VAL A 251 23.97 5.55 59.27
N GLN A 252 23.44 5.33 60.47
CA GLN A 252 22.94 6.37 61.36
C GLN A 252 24.04 6.61 62.40
N SER A 253 24.21 7.87 62.79
CA SER A 253 25.01 8.45 63.91
C SER A 253 26.35 9.14 63.60
N ILE A 254 26.52 10.28 64.29
CA ILE A 254 27.66 11.22 64.40
C ILE A 254 27.55 12.42 63.41
N SER A 255 26.78 13.50 63.69
CA SER A 255 26.91 14.60 64.68
C SER A 255 27.77 15.80 64.22
N GLU A 256 27.05 16.91 63.97
CA GLU A 256 27.34 18.32 64.31
C GLU A 256 28.47 19.16 63.68
N MET A 257 28.09 20.43 63.45
CA MET A 257 28.86 21.66 63.19
C MET A 257 29.29 21.93 61.73
N LYS A 258 29.33 23.16 61.18
CA LYS A 258 28.80 24.51 61.45
C LYS A 258 29.20 25.37 60.22
N VAL A 259 28.28 26.24 59.76
CA VAL A 259 28.43 27.55 59.08
C VAL A 259 29.76 27.89 58.36
N GLU A 260 29.71 28.28 57.07
CA GLU A 260 30.01 29.65 56.54
C GLU A 260 29.95 29.74 55.00
N ALA A 261 29.44 30.85 54.47
CA ALA A 261 29.70 31.35 53.11
C ALA A 261 30.62 32.58 53.24
N PRO A 262 31.41 33.00 52.23
CA PRO A 262 30.85 33.93 51.23
C PRO A 262 31.52 33.96 49.81
N SER A 263 30.77 34.56 48.87
CA SER A 263 31.13 35.45 47.74
C SER A 263 32.46 35.34 46.96
N SER A 264 32.42 35.38 45.61
CA SER A 264 32.52 36.61 44.78
C SER A 264 32.94 36.36 43.31
N SER A 265 32.22 37.02 42.37
CA SER A 265 32.65 37.65 41.08
C SER A 265 33.40 36.80 40.00
N THR A 266 33.23 36.92 38.66
CA THR A 266 33.27 38.11 37.78
C THR A 266 32.91 37.72 36.30
N THR A 267 32.26 38.65 35.58
CA THR A 267 32.29 38.99 34.11
C THR A 267 31.77 38.07 32.97
N MET A 268 30.63 38.53 32.39
CA MET A 268 30.34 38.95 30.99
C MET A 268 31.24 38.50 29.81
N THR A 269 30.64 38.05 28.69
CA THR A 269 30.72 38.72 27.34
C THR A 269 29.95 37.99 26.19
N SER A 270 29.12 38.78 25.48
CA SER A 270 28.74 38.83 24.03
C SER A 270 28.26 37.62 23.17
N SER A 271 27.13 37.88 22.47
CA SER A 271 26.44 37.17 21.33
C SER A 271 27.11 37.43 19.93
N PRO A 272 26.50 37.21 18.72
CA PRO A 272 25.36 36.40 18.22
C PRO A 272 25.54 35.68 16.81
N LEU A 273 24.53 34.86 16.43
CA LEU A 273 23.84 34.53 15.14
C LEU A 273 24.49 34.60 13.71
N SER A 274 24.15 33.60 12.84
CA SER A 274 23.98 33.69 11.35
C SER A 274 23.42 32.35 10.78
N THR A 275 22.14 32.23 10.37
CA THR A 275 21.52 32.31 9.00
C THR A 275 21.94 31.27 7.93
N SER A 276 20.94 30.65 7.29
CA SER A 276 21.02 29.79 6.09
C SER A 276 19.92 30.15 5.06
N PRO A 277 20.11 29.95 3.74
CA PRO A 277 19.15 30.39 2.72
C PRO A 277 18.22 29.27 2.19
N THR A 278 17.12 29.73 1.57
CA THR A 278 16.01 29.00 0.93
C THR A 278 16.13 29.06 -0.59
N LEU A 279 15.69 28.01 -1.32
CA LEU A 279 15.39 28.06 -2.77
C LEU A 279 14.08 27.32 -3.07
N THR A 280 13.17 27.99 -3.76
CA THR A 280 11.91 27.46 -4.33
C THR A 280 11.70 28.04 -5.73
N HIS A 281 11.34 27.20 -6.72
CA HIS A 281 10.28 27.40 -7.72
C HIS A 281 10.40 26.42 -8.90
N HIS A 282 9.38 25.58 -9.12
CA HIS A 282 8.66 25.36 -10.40
C HIS A 282 7.67 24.18 -10.23
N ASN A 283 6.36 24.36 -10.50
CA ASN A 283 5.38 23.33 -10.97
C ASN A 283 3.90 23.72 -10.75
N ASP A 284 3.45 24.88 -11.25
CA ASP A 284 2.03 25.29 -11.18
C ASP A 284 1.18 24.92 -12.42
N THR A 285 1.78 24.32 -13.45
CA THR A 285 1.08 24.04 -14.72
C THR A 285 0.26 22.73 -14.70
N ILE A 286 0.64 21.75 -13.86
CA ILE A 286 0.04 20.40 -13.87
C ILE A 286 -1.34 20.37 -13.18
N ILE A 287 -1.56 21.26 -12.20
CA ILE A 287 -2.76 21.26 -11.33
C ILE A 287 -4.03 21.70 -12.07
N ARG A 288 -3.92 22.46 -13.17
CA ARG A 288 -5.09 22.99 -13.90
C ARG A 288 -5.82 21.92 -14.71
N ASN A 289 -5.11 20.94 -15.26
CA ASN A 289 -5.70 19.98 -16.19
C ASN A 289 -6.48 18.85 -15.51
N TYR A 290 -6.31 18.67 -14.19
CA TYR A 290 -6.94 17.59 -13.42
C TYR A 290 -8.39 17.91 -12.99
N ARG A 291 -8.78 19.19 -12.93
CA ARG A 291 -10.10 19.61 -12.43
C ARG A 291 -11.28 19.29 -13.37
N ASN A 292 -11.04 19.10 -14.67
CA ASN A 292 -12.13 19.06 -15.66
C ASN A 292 -12.77 17.67 -15.88
N ARG A 293 -12.24 16.57 -15.31
CA ARG A 293 -12.78 15.21 -15.54
C ARG A 293 -13.73 14.67 -14.46
N ARG A 294 -14.07 15.47 -13.44
CA ARG A 294 -14.67 14.99 -12.17
C ARG A 294 -16.21 15.08 -12.05
N LYS A 295 -16.98 14.85 -13.12
CA LYS A 295 -18.46 14.92 -13.04
C LYS A 295 -19.18 13.59 -12.78
N HIS A 296 -18.47 12.46 -12.72
CA HIS A 296 -19.11 11.17 -12.46
C HIS A 296 -18.25 10.28 -11.54
N SER A 297 -18.40 10.39 -10.21
CA SER A 297 -18.14 9.25 -9.32
C SER A 297 -18.76 9.44 -7.93
N LEU A 298 -19.68 8.52 -7.63
CA LEU A 298 -20.12 7.96 -6.34
C LEU A 298 -20.31 8.92 -5.14
N LYS A 299 -21.59 9.27 -4.91
CA LYS A 299 -22.09 9.79 -3.63
C LYS A 299 -22.06 8.67 -2.59
N SER A 300 -21.35 8.88 -1.48
CA SER A 300 -21.34 7.97 -0.33
C SER A 300 -22.61 8.12 0.51
N LYS A 301 -23.18 6.99 0.96
CA LYS A 301 -24.17 6.95 2.04
C LYS A 301 -23.77 5.91 3.07
N SER A 302 -23.68 6.40 4.31
CA SER A 302 -23.78 5.72 5.61
C SER A 302 -22.66 4.79 6.04
N PHE A 303 -22.03 5.10 7.17
CA PHE A 303 -21.94 4.17 8.31
C PHE A 303 -21.93 4.94 9.64
N SER A 304 -22.95 4.69 10.45
CA SER A 304 -23.27 5.32 11.74
C SER A 304 -22.49 4.76 12.94
N SER A 305 -21.44 3.96 12.73
CA SER A 305 -20.61 3.39 13.81
C SER A 305 -19.37 4.23 14.13
N PHE A 306 -19.18 5.35 13.44
CA PHE A 306 -17.97 6.19 13.55
C PHE A 306 -18.12 7.38 14.51
N ALA A 307 -19.35 7.72 14.90
CA ALA A 307 -19.63 8.79 15.86
C ALA A 307 -19.02 8.51 17.25
N GLU A 308 -18.85 7.24 17.62
CA GLU A 308 -18.24 6.83 18.89
C GLU A 308 -16.72 7.10 18.92
N LEU A 309 -16.02 6.88 17.80
CA LEU A 309 -14.60 7.25 17.66
C LEU A 309 -14.39 8.77 17.71
N GLN A 310 -15.35 9.54 17.18
CA GLN A 310 -15.32 10.99 17.23
C GLN A 310 -15.61 11.54 18.65
N ALA A 311 -16.41 10.82 19.44
CA ALA A 311 -16.69 11.18 20.84
C ALA A 311 -15.48 10.96 21.75
N ASP A 312 -14.67 9.92 21.52
CA ASP A 312 -13.53 9.56 22.37
C ASP A 312 -12.32 10.50 22.17
N LEU A 313 -12.11 10.98 20.94
CA LEU A 313 -11.07 11.99 20.61
C LEU A 313 -11.46 13.41 21.02
N GLY A 314 -12.75 13.70 21.25
CA GLY A 314 -13.26 15.03 21.61
C GLY A 314 -13.21 15.36 23.11
N GLN A 315 -13.01 14.39 23.99
CA GLN A 315 -13.04 14.61 25.45
C GLN A 315 -11.70 15.01 26.07
N GLN A 316 -10.58 14.94 25.34
CA GLN A 316 -9.26 15.34 25.88
C GLN A 316 -8.92 16.82 25.66
N THR A 317 -9.80 17.63 25.07
CA THR A 317 -9.54 19.06 24.78
C THR A 317 -10.71 19.97 25.14
N ALA A 318 -11.35 19.79 26.30
CA ALA A 318 -12.29 20.79 26.80
C ALA A 318 -12.47 20.76 28.32
N THR A 319 -11.43 21.13 29.06
CA THR A 319 -11.59 21.64 30.44
C THR A 319 -10.95 23.01 30.55
N GLN A 320 -11.74 24.06 30.28
CA GLN A 320 -11.79 25.33 31.01
C GLN A 320 -12.71 26.32 30.27
N SER A 321 -13.95 26.43 30.73
CA SER A 321 -14.66 27.70 31.02
C SER A 321 -16.17 27.44 31.08
N SER A 322 -16.75 27.69 32.25
CA SER A 322 -18.20 27.81 32.47
C SER A 322 -18.54 29.31 32.67
N PRO A 323 -19.81 29.71 32.87
CA PRO A 323 -20.71 30.14 31.79
C PRO A 323 -21.22 31.57 32.01
N THR A 324 -21.78 32.21 30.99
CA THR A 324 -22.75 33.30 31.20
C THR A 324 -23.95 33.18 30.27
N SER A 325 -25.09 33.42 30.87
CA SER A 325 -26.47 33.26 30.42
C SER A 325 -27.03 34.51 29.73
N SER A 326 -27.91 34.32 28.73
CA SER A 326 -29.12 35.14 28.44
C SER A 326 -29.77 34.61 27.15
N THR A 327 -30.89 33.87 27.19
CA THR A 327 -32.29 34.34 27.05
C THR A 327 -32.54 35.44 26.01
N ASN A 328 -33.15 35.08 24.87
CA ASN A 328 -34.42 35.63 24.36
C ASN A 328 -34.75 35.00 22.97
N THR A 329 -35.80 34.17 22.84
CA THR A 329 -37.21 34.47 22.48
C THR A 329 -37.45 34.68 20.98
N ILE A 330 -38.19 33.75 20.37
CA ILE A 330 -38.81 33.73 19.02
C ILE A 330 -40.11 34.57 19.07
N PRO A 331 -40.63 35.14 17.95
CA PRO A 331 -41.69 34.50 17.14
C PRO A 331 -41.47 34.65 15.61
N THR A 332 -41.58 33.59 14.79
CA THR A 332 -42.73 33.18 13.95
C THR A 332 -43.42 34.26 13.11
N GLU A 333 -43.39 34.08 11.78
CA GLU A 333 -44.48 34.21 10.77
C GLU A 333 -43.84 34.01 9.37
N SER A 334 -44.07 32.89 8.67
CA SER A 334 -45.12 32.65 7.68
C SER A 334 -45.31 33.77 6.65
N GLU A 335 -44.88 33.55 5.41
CA GLU A 335 -45.79 33.70 4.26
C GLU A 335 -45.21 33.13 2.94
N THR A 336 -46.17 32.77 2.11
CA THR A 336 -46.19 31.98 0.88
C THR A 336 -45.72 32.71 -0.37
N MET A 337 -45.27 31.89 -1.34
CA MET A 337 -45.38 32.04 -2.80
C MET A 337 -44.78 33.27 -3.49
N VAL A 338 -43.96 33.03 -4.53
CA VAL A 338 -44.26 33.39 -5.94
C VAL A 338 -43.24 32.70 -6.85
N ASP A 339 -43.76 31.95 -7.83
CA ASP A 339 -43.07 31.47 -9.03
C ASP A 339 -42.49 32.62 -9.86
N SER A 340 -41.24 32.49 -10.32
CA SER A 340 -40.73 33.21 -11.49
C SER A 340 -39.46 32.54 -12.03
N ASN A 341 -39.66 31.57 -12.92
CA ASN A 341 -39.07 31.50 -14.26
C ASN A 341 -37.92 32.48 -14.59
N ILE A 342 -36.83 31.93 -15.16
CA ILE A 342 -36.03 32.40 -16.32
C ILE A 342 -34.50 32.59 -16.13
N ARG A 343 -33.80 31.81 -16.98
CA ARG A 343 -32.56 32.02 -17.75
C ARG A 343 -31.16 31.69 -17.20
N CYS A 344 -30.58 30.74 -17.92
CA CYS A 344 -29.18 30.61 -18.28
C CYS A 344 -28.58 31.86 -18.96
N ARG A 345 -27.30 32.12 -18.65
CA ARG A 345 -26.16 32.55 -19.49
C ARG A 345 -25.02 32.85 -18.51
N GLU A 346 -23.75 32.55 -18.74
CA GLU A 346 -23.00 32.06 -19.89
C GLU A 346 -21.71 31.41 -19.34
#